data_AF-A0A2T8WTC6-F1
#
_entry.id   AF-A0A2T8WTC6-F1
#
_cell.length_a   1.000
_cell.length_b   1.000
_cell.length_c   1.000
_cell.angle_alpha   90.00
_cell.angle_beta   90.00
_cell.angle_gamma   90.00
#
_symmetry.space_group_name_H-M   'P 1'
#
loop_
_entity.id
_entity.type
_entity.pdbx_description
1 polymer ?
#
loop_
_entity_poly.entity_id
_entity_poly.type
_entity_poly.pdbx_seq_one_letter_code
_entity_poly.pdbx_strand_id
1 'polypeptide(L)'
;MSGGDGIGHNSGAHSTGGVNGSSSGRGGSSSGGGNNPNSGPGWGTTHTPDGHDIHNYNPGEFGGGGHKPGGNGGNHSGGTGDGQPPGAAMAFGFPALVPAGAGGLAVTVSGDALAAAIADVLAVLKGPFKFGAWGIALYGILPTEIAKDDPRMMSKIVTSLPADAVTESPVSSLPLDQATVSVTKRVTDVVKDERQHIAVVAGVPASIPVVDAKPTTHPGVFSVSVPGLPDLQVS
;
A
#
# COMPACT_ATOMS: atom_id res chain seq x y z
N MET A 1 30.55 -53.42 -44.70
CA MET A 1 31.54 -53.30 -43.61
C MET A 1 31.12 -52.07 -42.81
N SER A 2 30.38 -52.28 -41.72
CA SER A 2 30.85 -52.25 -40.31
C SER A 2 30.92 -50.80 -39.80
N GLY A 3 30.28 -50.33 -38.73
CA GLY A 3 29.46 -50.86 -37.61
C GLY A 3 29.33 -49.66 -36.62
N GLY A 4 28.15 -49.35 -36.05
CA GLY A 4 27.77 -49.56 -34.63
C GLY A 4 28.40 -48.52 -33.68
N ASP A 5 27.77 -47.82 -32.72
CA ASP A 5 26.59 -48.02 -31.86
C ASP A 5 26.18 -46.64 -31.27
N GLY A 6 24.98 -46.28 -30.82
CA GLY A 6 23.72 -46.99 -30.68
C GLY A 6 22.67 -46.09 -29.98
N ILE A 7 21.39 -46.41 -30.22
CA ILE A 7 20.23 -46.29 -29.32
C ILE A 7 19.79 -44.85 -28.93
N GLY A 8 18.58 -44.35 -29.19
CA GLY A 8 17.37 -44.99 -29.69
C GLY A 8 16.13 -44.36 -29.02
N HIS A 9 15.22 -43.87 -29.86
CA HIS A 9 13.75 -43.93 -29.74
C HIS A 9 13.01 -43.23 -28.59
N ASN A 10 12.21 -42.24 -29.04
CA ASN A 10 10.90 -41.87 -28.52
C ASN A 10 10.00 -43.10 -28.28
N SER A 11 9.38 -43.17 -27.10
CA SER A 11 8.16 -43.95 -26.86
C SER A 11 7.15 -43.08 -26.12
N GLY A 12 5.95 -43.01 -26.69
CA GLY A 12 4.88 -42.14 -26.28
C GLY A 12 4.16 -42.56 -24.99
N ALA A 13 3.49 -41.55 -24.45
CA ALA A 13 2.17 -41.56 -23.80
C ALA A 13 1.81 -42.75 -22.91
N HIS A 14 1.64 -42.46 -21.61
CA HIS A 14 0.48 -42.98 -20.87
C HIS A 14 -0.08 -41.86 -19.98
N SER A 15 -1.26 -41.37 -20.35
CA SER A 15 -2.20 -40.79 -19.40
C SER A 15 -2.67 -41.90 -18.46
N THR A 16 -2.44 -41.73 -17.16
CA THR A 16 -3.25 -42.36 -16.12
C THR A 16 -3.74 -41.24 -15.20
N GLY A 17 -5.05 -41.06 -15.15
CA GLY A 17 -5.70 -40.07 -14.30
C GLY A 17 -5.44 -40.36 -12.82
N GLY A 18 -5.06 -39.33 -12.09
CA GLY A 18 -5.10 -39.22 -10.65
C GLY A 18 -5.48 -37.79 -10.30
N VAL A 19 -6.62 -37.64 -9.64
CA VAL A 19 -7.32 -36.39 -9.37
C VAL A 19 -6.70 -35.66 -8.18
N ASN A 20 -6.69 -34.31 -8.26
CA ASN A 20 -6.60 -33.31 -7.19
C ASN A 20 -5.23 -32.94 -6.58
N GLY A 21 -4.92 -31.64 -6.59
CA GLY A 21 -3.81 -31.06 -5.82
C GLY A 21 -3.32 -29.70 -6.34
N SER A 22 -4.11 -28.65 -6.12
CA SER A 22 -3.74 -27.23 -6.18
C SER A 22 -2.31 -26.91 -5.69
N SER A 23 -1.60 -26.02 -6.40
CA SER A 23 -0.93 -24.83 -5.82
C SER A 23 0.01 -24.13 -6.81
N SER A 24 -0.24 -22.83 -6.99
CA SER A 24 0.71 -21.77 -7.35
C SER A 24 1.76 -22.09 -8.42
N GLY A 25 1.43 -21.72 -9.66
CA GLY A 25 2.41 -21.58 -10.74
C GLY A 25 3.54 -20.63 -10.33
N ARG A 26 4.77 -21.16 -10.40
CA ARG A 26 6.02 -20.40 -10.37
C ARG A 26 5.97 -19.29 -11.42
N GLY A 27 5.95 -18.04 -10.96
CA GLY A 27 6.23 -16.88 -11.81
C GLY A 27 7.65 -16.99 -12.37
N GLY A 28 7.74 -17.17 -13.68
CA GLY A 28 9.00 -17.20 -14.40
C GLY A 28 9.65 -15.82 -14.38
N SER A 29 10.90 -15.76 -13.92
CA SER A 29 11.76 -14.59 -14.06
C SER A 29 11.99 -14.29 -15.54
N SER A 30 11.39 -13.23 -16.05
CA SER A 30 11.79 -12.63 -17.34
C SER A 30 12.70 -11.45 -17.06
N SER A 31 14.01 -11.72 -17.08
CA SER A 31 15.05 -10.72 -17.21
C SER A 31 14.97 -10.11 -18.62
N GLY A 32 14.36 -8.93 -18.73
CA GLY A 32 14.30 -8.14 -19.96
C GLY A 32 14.28 -6.66 -19.61
N GLY A 33 15.41 -5.99 -19.82
CA GLY A 33 15.56 -4.55 -19.59
C GLY A 33 14.65 -3.76 -20.53
N GLY A 34 13.61 -3.18 -19.96
CA GLY A 34 12.77 -2.17 -20.57
C GLY A 34 12.16 -1.36 -19.43
N ASN A 35 12.24 -0.03 -19.53
CA ASN A 35 11.71 0.89 -18.52
C ASN A 35 10.18 0.92 -18.63
N ASN A 36 9.51 -0.19 -18.32
CA ASN A 36 8.08 -0.20 -18.14
C ASN A 36 7.80 0.39 -16.74
N PRO A 37 7.09 1.53 -16.62
CA PRO A 37 6.75 2.10 -15.31
C PRO A 37 5.90 1.15 -14.45
N ASN A 38 5.28 0.14 -15.07
CA ASN A 38 4.41 -0.85 -14.44
C ASN A 38 5.12 -2.20 -14.13
N SER A 39 6.45 -2.21 -14.02
CA SER A 39 7.21 -3.40 -13.60
C SER A 39 8.34 -3.05 -12.64
N GLY A 40 8.76 -4.01 -11.81
CA GLY A 40 9.86 -3.86 -10.84
C GLY A 40 9.49 -4.29 -9.42
N PRO A 41 10.41 -4.11 -8.45
CA PRO A 41 10.15 -4.42 -7.05
C PRO A 41 8.88 -3.75 -6.53
N GLY A 42 8.08 -4.46 -5.73
CA GLY A 42 6.82 -3.97 -5.17
C GLY A 42 5.62 -3.93 -6.13
N TRP A 43 5.80 -4.20 -7.43
CA TRP A 43 4.69 -4.49 -8.34
C TRP A 43 4.21 -5.92 -8.18
N GLY A 44 2.89 -6.11 -8.19
CA GLY A 44 2.24 -7.40 -8.26
C GLY A 44 1.10 -7.41 -9.28
N THR A 45 0.62 -8.61 -9.60
CA THR A 45 -0.53 -8.82 -10.49
C THR A 45 -1.66 -9.47 -9.71
N THR A 46 -2.82 -8.82 -9.69
CA THR A 46 -4.07 -9.38 -9.19
C THR A 46 -4.88 -9.90 -10.37
N HIS A 47 -5.20 -11.19 -10.36
CA HIS A 47 -6.05 -11.81 -11.38
C HIS A 47 -7.51 -11.59 -11.01
N THR A 48 -8.28 -10.97 -11.89
CA THR A 48 -9.72 -10.76 -11.66
C THR A 48 -10.54 -11.96 -12.17
N PRO A 49 -11.74 -12.22 -11.60
CA PRO A 49 -12.57 -13.36 -11.97
C PRO A 49 -13.03 -13.38 -13.45
N ASP A 50 -12.99 -12.24 -14.12
CA ASP A 50 -13.27 -12.05 -15.55
C ASP A 50 -12.07 -12.34 -16.46
N GLY A 51 -10.93 -12.76 -15.90
CA GLY A 51 -9.75 -13.20 -16.64
C GLY A 51 -8.83 -12.06 -17.08
N HIS A 52 -9.02 -10.85 -16.55
CA HIS A 52 -8.10 -9.73 -16.71
C HIS A 52 -7.06 -9.69 -15.59
N ASP A 53 -5.90 -9.12 -15.89
CA ASP A 53 -4.81 -8.94 -14.95
C ASP A 53 -4.71 -7.46 -14.59
N ILE A 54 -4.73 -7.17 -13.29
CA ILE A 54 -4.53 -5.81 -12.77
C ILE A 54 -3.14 -5.74 -12.16
N HIS A 55 -2.29 -4.91 -12.73
CA HIS A 55 -1.02 -4.56 -12.12
C HIS A 55 -1.26 -3.51 -11.02
N ASN A 56 -0.85 -3.83 -9.79
CA ASN A 56 -0.91 -2.90 -8.67
C ASN A 56 0.43 -2.85 -7.95
N TYR A 57 0.69 -1.73 -7.29
CA TYR A 57 1.85 -1.60 -6.44
C TYR A 57 1.47 -1.89 -4.98
N ASN A 58 2.00 -3.00 -4.45
CA ASN A 58 1.88 -3.39 -3.06
C ASN A 58 3.25 -3.81 -2.49
N PRO A 59 4.02 -2.83 -1.95
CA PRO A 59 5.37 -3.07 -1.46
C PRO A 59 5.47 -4.11 -0.34
N GLY A 60 4.41 -4.24 0.49
CA GLY A 60 4.41 -5.18 1.62
C GLY A 60 4.28 -6.65 1.22
N GLU A 61 3.67 -6.92 0.07
CA GLU A 61 3.45 -8.27 -0.44
C GLU A 61 4.51 -8.69 -1.47
N PHE A 62 4.95 -7.76 -2.31
CA PHE A 62 5.79 -8.07 -3.48
C PHE A 62 7.22 -7.50 -3.40
N GLY A 63 7.57 -6.74 -2.35
CA GLY A 63 8.92 -6.16 -2.15
C GLY A 63 9.98 -7.17 -1.69
N GLY A 64 9.61 -8.41 -1.35
CA GLY A 64 10.48 -9.43 -0.72
C GLY A 64 11.38 -10.23 -1.67
N GLY A 65 11.91 -9.62 -2.74
CA GLY A 65 12.69 -10.30 -3.78
C GLY A 65 14.12 -10.64 -3.39
N GLY A 66 14.31 -11.70 -2.59
CA GLY A 66 15.47 -12.60 -2.69
C GLY A 66 16.64 -12.35 -1.75
N HIS A 67 16.65 -12.98 -0.57
CA HIS A 67 17.81 -13.66 0.05
C HIS A 67 17.26 -14.71 1.04
N LYS A 68 17.70 -15.96 0.90
CA LYS A 68 17.42 -17.02 1.90
C LYS A 68 18.03 -16.60 3.25
N PRO A 69 17.32 -16.70 4.40
CA PRO A 69 17.98 -16.50 5.68
C PRO A 69 18.80 -17.76 5.99
N GLY A 70 20.09 -17.71 5.68
CA GLY A 70 21.08 -18.56 6.33
C GLY A 70 21.13 -18.17 7.80
N GLY A 71 20.86 -19.13 8.68
CA GLY A 71 20.83 -18.90 10.12
C GLY A 71 22.17 -18.42 10.65
N ASN A 72 22.11 -17.49 11.60
CA ASN A 72 22.93 -17.57 12.79
C ASN A 72 22.21 -16.86 13.94
N GLY A 73 21.98 -17.60 15.03
CA GLY A 73 21.43 -17.06 16.26
C GLY A 73 22.41 -16.06 16.87
N GLY A 74 21.90 -14.89 17.23
CA GLY A 74 22.65 -13.86 17.94
C GLY A 74 21.68 -13.05 18.80
N ASN A 75 21.56 -13.43 20.07
CA ASN A 75 20.91 -12.64 21.11
C ASN A 75 21.42 -11.19 21.07
N HIS A 76 20.54 -10.25 20.76
CA HIS A 76 20.75 -8.83 21.06
C HIS A 76 19.58 -8.36 21.91
N SER A 77 19.72 -8.59 23.21
CA SER A 77 19.09 -7.75 24.23
C SER A 77 19.81 -6.41 24.21
N GLY A 78 19.23 -5.41 23.54
CA GLY A 78 19.80 -4.08 23.43
C GLY A 78 18.73 -3.03 23.17
N GLY A 79 18.43 -2.24 24.21
CA GLY A 79 17.95 -0.85 24.14
C GLY A 79 16.72 -0.55 23.28
N THR A 80 15.60 -0.28 23.94
CA THR A 80 14.56 0.64 23.44
C THR A 80 15.20 2.02 23.24
N GLY A 81 15.82 2.21 22.08
CA GLY A 81 16.49 3.44 21.68
C GLY A 81 15.77 4.05 20.48
N ASP A 82 15.28 5.26 20.73
CA ASP A 82 15.06 6.34 19.77
C ASP A 82 13.91 6.17 18.77
N GLY A 83 12.81 6.86 19.09
CA GLY A 83 11.73 7.13 18.15
C GLY A 83 12.29 7.67 16.85
N GLN A 84 11.72 7.22 15.75
CA GLN A 84 12.11 7.66 14.41
C GLN A 84 12.05 9.20 14.39
N PRO A 85 13.13 9.90 13.99
CA PRO A 85 13.12 11.35 13.96
C PRO A 85 11.91 11.84 13.15
N PRO A 86 11.17 12.86 13.62
CA PRO A 86 10.01 13.36 12.91
C PRO A 86 10.43 13.77 11.50
N GLY A 87 9.70 13.27 10.51
CA GLY A 87 9.92 13.63 9.11
C GLY A 87 9.62 15.10 8.87
N ALA A 88 9.89 15.58 7.65
CA ALA A 88 9.44 16.91 7.26
C ALA A 88 7.92 17.03 7.46
N ALA A 89 7.46 18.14 8.04
CA ALA A 89 6.04 18.37 8.27
C ALA A 89 5.30 18.45 6.94
N MET A 90 4.26 17.63 6.80
CA MET A 90 3.47 17.51 5.58
C MET A 90 2.17 18.28 5.68
N ALA A 91 1.87 19.07 4.65
CA ALA A 91 0.58 19.73 4.50
C ALA A 91 -0.54 18.71 4.22
N PHE A 92 -1.72 18.99 4.76
CA PHE A 92 -2.89 18.15 4.52
C PHE A 92 -3.21 18.04 3.01
N GLY A 93 -3.55 16.83 2.58
CA GLY A 93 -3.91 16.51 1.20
C GLY A 93 -2.72 16.23 0.28
N PHE A 94 -1.49 16.34 0.77
CA PHE A 94 -0.28 15.95 0.03
C PHE A 94 0.22 14.57 0.50
N PRO A 95 0.49 13.65 -0.44
CA PRO A 95 1.03 12.35 -0.11
C PRO A 95 2.50 12.47 0.26
N ALA A 96 2.90 11.73 1.29
CA ALA A 96 4.29 11.52 1.68
C ALA A 96 4.68 10.07 1.43
N LEU A 97 5.91 9.86 0.94
CA LEU A 97 6.52 8.54 0.93
C LEU A 97 7.26 8.34 2.25
N VAL A 98 6.75 7.44 3.09
CA VAL A 98 7.22 7.24 4.47
C VAL A 98 7.88 5.86 4.58
N PRO A 99 9.19 5.78 4.86
CA PRO A 99 9.87 4.50 5.05
C PRO A 99 9.37 3.82 6.32
N ALA A 100 9.05 2.53 6.21
CA ALA A 100 8.72 1.71 7.37
C ALA A 100 10.01 1.35 8.14
N GLY A 101 10.10 1.82 9.39
CA GLY A 101 11.19 1.51 10.31
C GLY A 101 10.82 0.41 11.30
N ALA A 102 11.77 0.01 12.15
CA ALA A 102 11.55 -1.00 13.20
C ALA A 102 10.46 -0.60 14.22
N GLY A 103 10.23 0.72 14.38
CA GLY A 103 9.18 1.28 15.23
C GLY A 103 7.89 1.66 14.49
N GLY A 104 7.74 1.27 13.21
CA GLY A 104 6.57 1.58 12.38
C GLY A 104 6.77 2.74 11.41
N LEU A 105 5.70 3.47 11.11
CA LEU A 105 5.67 4.64 10.24
C LEU A 105 5.73 5.91 11.10
N ALA A 106 6.49 6.92 10.68
CA ALA A 106 6.54 8.22 11.34
C ALA A 106 6.02 9.29 10.41
N VAL A 107 5.02 10.05 10.86
CA VAL A 107 4.33 11.08 10.07
C VAL A 107 4.28 12.35 10.89
N THR A 108 4.72 13.45 10.28
CA THR A 108 4.62 14.78 10.85
C THR A 108 3.64 15.58 10.01
N VAL A 109 2.62 16.16 10.65
CA VAL A 109 1.58 16.93 9.95
C VAL A 109 1.74 18.40 10.30
N SER A 110 1.84 19.27 9.29
CA SER A 110 1.82 20.70 9.54
C SER A 110 0.44 21.09 10.04
N GLY A 111 0.34 21.88 11.12
CA GLY A 111 -0.93 22.45 11.60
C GLY A 111 -1.58 23.46 10.65
N ASP A 112 -1.09 23.57 9.42
CA ASP A 112 -1.59 24.44 8.37
C ASP A 112 -2.96 23.98 7.86
N ALA A 113 -3.69 24.91 7.25
CA ALA A 113 -4.98 24.61 6.63
C ALA A 113 -4.86 23.65 5.44
N LEU A 114 -5.95 22.95 5.11
CA LEU A 114 -6.04 22.15 3.89
C LEU A 114 -5.73 23.02 2.67
N ALA A 115 -4.86 22.52 1.79
CA ALA A 115 -4.52 23.22 0.56
C ALA A 115 -5.76 23.53 -0.28
N ALA A 116 -5.89 24.78 -0.75
CA ALA A 116 -7.07 25.26 -1.47
C ALA A 116 -7.42 24.36 -2.68
N ALA A 117 -6.42 23.92 -3.44
CA ALA A 117 -6.63 23.01 -4.57
C ALA A 117 -7.27 21.68 -4.16
N ILE A 118 -6.90 21.14 -2.99
CA ILE A 118 -7.52 19.92 -2.46
C ILE A 118 -8.93 20.21 -1.95
N ALA A 119 -9.14 21.34 -1.26
CA ALA A 119 -10.46 21.76 -0.81
C ALA A 119 -11.46 21.89 -1.97
N ASP A 120 -11.03 22.46 -3.10
CA ASP A 120 -11.84 22.58 -4.32
C ASP A 120 -12.20 21.22 -4.90
N VAL A 121 -11.24 20.29 -4.99
CA VAL A 121 -11.51 18.91 -5.43
C VAL A 121 -12.51 18.22 -4.50
N LEU A 122 -12.34 18.36 -3.19
CA LEU A 122 -13.28 17.85 -2.20
C LEU A 122 -14.68 18.45 -2.41
N ALA A 123 -14.79 19.75 -2.71
CA ALA A 123 -16.08 20.41 -2.92
C ALA A 123 -16.78 19.89 -4.20
N VAL A 124 -16.04 19.71 -5.30
CA VAL A 124 -16.59 19.16 -6.55
C VAL A 124 -17.17 17.76 -6.34
N LEU A 125 -16.53 16.92 -5.52
CA LEU A 125 -17.00 15.57 -5.18
C LEU A 125 -18.30 15.55 -4.36
N LYS A 126 -18.75 16.69 -3.81
CA LYS A 126 -20.08 16.84 -3.17
C LYS A 126 -21.21 17.15 -4.17
N GLY A 127 -20.89 17.31 -5.46
CA GLY A 127 -21.86 17.63 -6.50
C GLY A 127 -22.96 16.55 -6.66
N PRO A 128 -24.08 16.90 -7.31
CA PRO A 128 -25.20 15.98 -7.52
C PRO A 128 -24.87 14.95 -8.62
N PHE A 129 -24.05 13.97 -8.26
CA PHE A 129 -23.77 12.84 -9.14
C PHE A 129 -24.86 11.77 -9.03
N LYS A 130 -25.02 10.97 -10.08
CA LYS A 130 -25.87 9.78 -10.02
C LYS A 130 -25.37 8.83 -8.92
N PHE A 131 -26.28 8.08 -8.31
CA PHE A 131 -25.95 7.11 -7.26
C PHE A 131 -24.81 6.18 -7.71
N GLY A 132 -23.74 6.14 -6.90
CA GLY A 132 -22.53 5.38 -7.21
C GLY A 132 -21.29 5.99 -6.53
N ALA A 133 -20.20 5.22 -6.47
CA ALA A 133 -18.92 5.72 -6.00
C ALA A 133 -18.24 6.52 -7.13
N TRP A 134 -17.92 7.78 -6.85
CA TRP A 134 -17.19 8.66 -7.77
C TRP A 134 -15.88 9.05 -7.14
N GLY A 135 -14.83 9.18 -7.95
CA GLY A 135 -13.52 9.58 -7.44
C GLY A 135 -12.75 10.47 -8.41
N ILE A 136 -11.88 11.30 -7.83
CA ILE A 136 -10.93 12.14 -8.56
C ILE A 136 -9.54 11.67 -8.18
N ALA A 137 -8.77 11.22 -9.18
CA ALA A 137 -7.36 10.90 -9.01
C ALA A 137 -6.57 12.19 -8.76
N LEU A 138 -5.83 12.23 -7.65
CA LEU A 138 -5.01 13.36 -7.23
C LEU A 138 -3.55 13.18 -7.65
N TYR A 139 -3.02 11.97 -7.45
CA TYR A 139 -1.60 11.68 -7.66
C TYR A 139 -1.42 10.34 -8.35
N GLY A 140 -0.54 10.27 -9.35
CA GLY A 140 -0.12 9.02 -9.97
C GLY A 140 1.08 8.43 -9.24
N ILE A 141 1.10 7.12 -9.07
CA ILE A 141 2.20 6.40 -8.42
C ILE A 141 3.17 5.89 -9.50
N LEU A 142 4.46 6.07 -9.25
CA LEU A 142 5.55 5.63 -10.12
C LEU A 142 6.56 4.82 -9.31
N PRO A 143 6.38 3.49 -9.19
CA PRO A 143 7.28 2.67 -8.39
C PRO A 143 8.70 2.64 -8.95
N THR A 144 8.88 2.75 -10.26
CA THR A 144 10.22 2.85 -10.87
C THR A 144 10.99 4.10 -10.45
N GLU A 145 10.30 5.20 -10.15
CA GLU A 145 10.90 6.42 -9.60
C GLU A 145 11.13 6.26 -8.10
N ILE A 146 10.16 5.69 -7.37
CA ILE A 146 10.30 5.38 -5.93
C ILE A 146 11.52 4.47 -5.67
N ALA A 147 11.73 3.46 -6.51
CA ALA A 147 12.80 2.48 -6.36
C ALA A 147 14.21 3.08 -6.47
N LYS A 148 14.35 4.30 -7.01
CA LYS A 148 15.66 4.99 -7.06
C LYS A 148 16.13 5.39 -5.67
N ASP A 149 15.20 5.82 -4.82
CA ASP A 149 15.47 6.29 -3.46
C ASP A 149 15.12 5.24 -2.40
N ASP A 150 14.18 4.33 -2.69
CA ASP A 150 13.83 3.18 -1.87
C ASP A 150 13.89 1.87 -2.68
N PRO A 151 15.10 1.32 -2.95
CA PRO A 151 15.25 0.11 -3.77
C PRO A 151 14.60 -1.14 -3.17
N ARG A 152 14.33 -1.14 -1.86
CA ARG A 152 13.72 -2.26 -1.14
C ARG A 152 12.20 -2.15 -1.12
N MET A 153 11.63 -1.04 -1.61
CA MET A 153 10.20 -0.76 -1.65
C MET A 153 9.54 -1.04 -0.30
N MET A 154 10.10 -0.48 0.77
CA MET A 154 9.54 -0.64 2.11
C MET A 154 8.67 0.55 2.52
N SER A 155 8.73 1.63 1.76
CA SER A 155 7.99 2.86 2.02
C SER A 155 6.51 2.70 1.72
N LYS A 156 5.70 3.43 2.49
CA LYS A 156 4.25 3.55 2.32
C LYS A 156 3.90 4.97 1.90
N ILE A 157 2.86 5.11 1.09
CA ILE A 157 2.31 6.41 0.76
C ILE A 157 1.27 6.76 1.82
N VAL A 158 1.50 7.85 2.54
CA VAL A 158 0.58 8.33 3.58
C VAL A 158 0.03 9.67 3.16
N THR A 159 -1.30 9.84 3.28
CA THR A 159 -1.98 11.12 3.04
C THR A 159 -2.90 11.40 4.22
N SER A 160 -2.75 12.58 4.82
CA SER A 160 -3.57 13.04 5.93
C SER A 160 -4.54 14.13 5.47
N LEU A 161 -5.73 14.16 6.08
CA LEU A 161 -6.73 15.22 5.93
C LEU A 161 -7.25 15.60 7.32
N PRO A 162 -7.71 16.84 7.53
CA PRO A 162 -8.46 17.19 8.74
C PRO A 162 -9.72 16.32 8.81
N ALA A 163 -10.06 15.80 9.99
CA ALA A 163 -11.20 14.88 10.13
C ALA A 163 -12.53 15.52 9.71
N ASP A 164 -12.73 16.81 10.02
CA ASP A 164 -13.92 17.58 9.64
C ASP A 164 -14.04 17.78 8.11
N ALA A 165 -12.99 17.52 7.33
CA ALA A 165 -13.06 17.55 5.86
C ALA A 165 -13.70 16.29 5.28
N VAL A 166 -13.78 15.20 6.06
CA VAL A 166 -14.27 13.88 5.61
C VAL A 166 -15.50 13.39 6.36
N THR A 167 -15.77 13.87 7.58
CA THR A 167 -16.99 13.56 8.35
C THR A 167 -18.07 14.63 8.18
N GLU A 168 -19.35 14.26 8.36
CA GLU A 168 -20.45 15.25 8.47
C GLU A 168 -20.57 15.81 9.89
N SER A 169 -20.33 14.96 10.89
CA SER A 169 -20.39 15.33 12.31
C SER A 169 -18.99 15.66 12.82
N PRO A 170 -18.84 16.70 13.68
CA PRO A 170 -17.57 16.97 14.35
C PRO A 170 -17.12 15.77 15.17
N VAL A 171 -15.84 15.43 15.10
CA VAL A 171 -15.27 14.28 15.84
C VAL A 171 -15.47 14.44 17.36
N SER A 172 -15.49 15.68 17.87
CA SER A 172 -15.73 15.98 19.28
C SER A 172 -17.13 15.62 19.77
N SER A 173 -18.07 15.35 18.86
CA SER A 173 -19.44 14.92 19.18
C SER A 173 -19.63 13.40 19.15
N LEU A 174 -18.59 12.65 18.76
CA LEU A 174 -18.64 11.20 18.72
C LEU A 174 -18.58 10.62 20.15
N PRO A 175 -19.41 9.63 20.47
CA PRO A 175 -19.23 8.79 21.64
C PRO A 175 -17.79 8.25 21.75
N LEU A 176 -17.23 8.28 22.96
CA LEU A 176 -15.85 7.84 23.24
C LEU A 176 -15.63 6.35 22.97
N ASP A 177 -16.67 5.54 23.03
CA ASP A 177 -16.65 4.10 22.75
C ASP A 177 -16.90 3.76 21.26
N GLN A 178 -17.05 4.78 20.41
CA GLN A 178 -17.33 4.58 19.00
C GLN A 178 -16.07 4.12 18.23
N ALA A 179 -16.08 2.87 17.78
CA ALA A 179 -14.95 2.27 17.04
C ALA A 179 -14.89 2.66 15.55
N THR A 180 -15.96 3.20 14.97
CA THR A 180 -16.01 3.60 13.56
C THR A 180 -16.84 4.85 13.35
N VAL A 181 -16.46 5.72 12.43
CA VAL A 181 -17.20 6.93 12.06
C VAL A 181 -17.60 6.89 10.60
N SER A 182 -18.82 7.34 10.30
CA SER A 182 -19.28 7.51 8.92
C SER A 182 -18.55 8.67 8.25
N VAL A 183 -18.07 8.43 7.04
CA VAL A 183 -17.38 9.43 6.23
C VAL A 183 -18.08 9.63 4.90
N THR A 184 -18.02 10.86 4.43
CA THR A 184 -18.59 11.30 3.14
C THR A 184 -17.61 11.08 2.00
N LYS A 185 -16.32 11.05 2.35
CA LYS A 185 -15.20 10.98 1.44
C LYS A 185 -14.09 10.15 2.07
N ARG A 186 -13.32 9.49 1.23
CA ARG A 186 -12.10 8.77 1.65
C ARG A 186 -10.99 9.01 0.66
N VAL A 187 -9.76 9.08 1.16
CA VAL A 187 -8.56 8.96 0.31
C VAL A 187 -8.26 7.47 0.21
N THR A 188 -8.13 6.96 -1.01
CA THR A 188 -7.83 5.55 -1.27
C THR A 188 -6.96 5.45 -2.50
N ASP A 189 -6.26 4.34 -2.63
CA ASP A 189 -5.63 3.98 -3.90
C ASP A 189 -6.70 3.46 -4.87
N VAL A 190 -6.52 3.76 -6.15
CA VAL A 190 -7.32 3.24 -7.27
C VAL A 190 -6.39 2.85 -8.41
N VAL A 191 -6.66 1.72 -9.05
CA VAL A 191 -5.93 1.33 -10.27
C VAL A 191 -6.79 1.68 -11.47
N LYS A 192 -6.22 2.46 -12.40
CA LYS A 192 -6.86 2.85 -13.66
C LYS A 192 -5.80 2.95 -14.75
N ASP A 193 -6.12 2.44 -15.93
CA ASP A 193 -5.22 2.48 -17.09
C ASP A 193 -3.84 1.88 -16.74
N GLU A 194 -3.86 0.74 -16.04
CA GLU A 194 -2.69 0.00 -15.52
C GLU A 194 -1.81 0.77 -14.53
N ARG A 195 -2.27 1.92 -14.04
CA ARG A 195 -1.52 2.75 -13.10
C ARG A 195 -2.29 2.95 -11.81
N GLN A 196 -1.58 2.79 -10.69
CA GLN A 196 -2.12 3.11 -9.38
C GLN A 196 -2.10 4.63 -9.15
N HIS A 197 -3.16 5.14 -8.57
CA HIS A 197 -3.34 6.54 -8.24
C HIS A 197 -3.85 6.66 -6.80
N ILE A 198 -3.49 7.75 -6.12
CA ILE A 198 -4.19 8.19 -4.92
C ILE A 198 -5.37 9.04 -5.37
N ALA A 199 -6.57 8.67 -4.94
CA ALA A 199 -7.81 9.35 -5.30
C ALA A 199 -8.63 9.69 -4.06
N VAL A 200 -9.43 10.75 -4.16
CA VAL A 200 -10.54 10.97 -3.22
C VAL A 200 -11.79 10.36 -3.83
N VAL A 201 -12.47 9.50 -3.07
CA VAL A 201 -13.71 8.82 -3.47
C VAL A 201 -14.85 9.23 -2.55
N ALA A 202 -16.03 9.47 -3.13
CA ALA A 202 -17.27 9.88 -2.47
C ALA A 202 -18.50 9.21 -3.13
N GLY A 203 -19.70 9.49 -2.61
CA GLY A 203 -20.97 9.10 -3.25
C GLY A 203 -21.57 7.76 -2.78
N VAL A 204 -20.85 7.01 -1.96
CA VAL A 204 -21.37 5.81 -1.27
C VAL A 204 -21.11 5.89 0.23
N PRO A 205 -22.04 5.39 1.07
CA PRO A 205 -21.82 5.27 2.50
C PRO A 205 -20.52 4.52 2.80
N ALA A 206 -19.73 5.09 3.70
CA ALA A 206 -18.44 4.56 4.09
C ALA A 206 -18.26 4.77 5.59
N SER A 207 -17.58 3.83 6.25
CA SER A 207 -17.15 4.00 7.64
C SER A 207 -15.68 3.67 7.75
N ILE A 208 -14.95 4.43 8.56
CA ILE A 208 -13.53 4.20 8.86
C ILE A 208 -13.34 3.96 10.36
N PRO A 209 -12.29 3.22 10.76
CA PRO A 209 -11.94 3.08 12.16
C PRO A 209 -11.66 4.44 12.82
N VAL A 210 -12.10 4.58 14.07
CA VAL A 210 -11.68 5.66 14.96
C VAL A 210 -10.74 5.04 15.99
N VAL A 211 -9.59 5.67 16.17
CA VAL A 211 -8.54 5.18 17.07
C VAL A 211 -8.02 6.31 17.93
N ASP A 212 -7.83 6.04 19.21
CA ASP A 212 -7.24 7.00 20.14
C ASP A 212 -5.73 7.01 20.01
N ALA A 213 -5.17 8.20 19.81
CA ALA A 213 -3.74 8.41 19.82
C ALA A 213 -3.22 8.40 21.27
N LYS A 214 -2.21 7.57 21.54
CA LYS A 214 -1.62 7.42 22.87
C LYS A 214 -0.38 8.30 23.01
N PRO A 215 -0.25 9.10 24.08
CA PRO A 215 0.98 9.87 24.34
C PRO A 215 2.20 8.96 24.41
N THR A 216 3.34 9.45 23.92
CA THR A 216 4.64 8.78 24.07
C THR A 216 5.51 9.49 25.12
N THR A 217 6.74 9.01 25.31
CA THR A 217 7.74 9.69 26.15
C THR A 217 8.23 11.01 25.55
N HIS A 218 7.99 11.26 24.26
CA HIS A 218 8.39 12.48 23.57
C HIS A 218 7.20 13.46 23.50
N PRO A 219 7.33 14.68 24.03
CA PRO A 219 6.27 15.68 23.96
C PRO A 219 5.86 15.97 22.52
N GLY A 220 4.55 16.00 22.28
CA GLY A 220 3.98 16.25 20.94
C GLY A 220 4.01 15.05 19.99
N VAL A 221 4.55 13.89 20.41
CA VAL A 221 4.54 12.66 19.60
C VAL A 221 3.56 11.66 20.20
N PHE A 222 2.67 11.15 19.36
CA PHE A 222 1.64 10.19 19.73
C PHE A 222 1.79 8.88 18.93
N SER A 223 1.49 7.77 19.57
CA SER A 223 1.44 6.44 18.95
C SER A 223 0.00 6.05 18.64
N VAL A 224 -0.21 5.53 17.43
CA VAL A 224 -1.50 5.14 16.88
C VAL A 224 -1.39 3.73 16.31
N SER A 225 -2.28 2.84 16.72
CA SER A 225 -2.38 1.49 16.15
C SER A 225 -3.70 1.35 15.41
N VAL A 226 -3.63 1.23 14.08
CA VAL A 226 -4.78 1.00 13.21
C VAL A 226 -4.80 -0.47 12.78
N PRO A 227 -5.95 -1.17 12.85
CA PRO A 227 -6.03 -2.54 12.37
C PRO A 227 -5.54 -2.70 10.94
N GLY A 228 -4.59 -3.63 10.72
CA GLY A 228 -4.05 -3.94 9.40
C GLY A 228 -2.94 -3.00 8.90
N LEU A 229 -2.55 -1.98 9.68
CA LEU A 229 -1.43 -1.10 9.35
C LEU A 229 -0.27 -1.29 10.34
N PRO A 230 0.99 -1.00 9.93
CA PRO A 230 2.08 -0.82 10.87
C PRO A 230 1.75 0.25 11.90
N ASP A 231 2.33 0.16 13.10
CA ASP A 231 2.20 1.21 14.11
C ASP A 231 2.63 2.57 13.54
N LEU A 232 1.90 3.60 13.92
CA LEU A 232 2.07 4.95 13.40
C LEU A 232 2.46 5.89 14.53
N GLN A 233 3.52 6.66 14.34
CA GLN A 233 3.87 7.80 15.17
C GLN A 233 3.43 9.08 14.46
N VAL A 234 2.66 9.91 15.15
CA VAL A 234 2.13 11.18 14.64
C VAL A 234 2.65 12.33 15.49
N SER A 235 3.14 13.39 14.84
CA SER A 235 3.60 14.64 15.48
C SER A 235 3.07 15.87 14.77
#